data_AF-A0A3D5EFI5-F1
#
_entry.id   AF-A0A3D5EFI5-F1
#
_cell.length_a   1.000
_cell.length_b   1.000
_cell.length_c   1.000
_cell.angle_alpha   90.00
_cell.angle_beta   90.00
_cell.angle_gamma   90.00
#
_symmetry.space_group_name_H-M   'P 1'
#
loop_
_entity.id
_entity.type
_entity.pdbx_description
1 polymer ?
#
loop_
_entity_poly.entity_id
_entity_poly.type
_entity_poly.pdbx_seq_one_letter_code
_entity_poly.pdbx_strand_id
1 'polypeptide(L)'
;MQNFTIGCNHYQYIYPPHLRKSDDWHDAYIDKINEILNASGNEDKPIAVPLYPIMYQEDRMSVVFEVGSFWEGAIYYFNKVLNATTIEAQLTAIEHCLSSDQLSEEEQLFLRIWNSHGQLKFLKAFLIRALFANDERCGNSWEWNYDESKVPMGVDEKLEWLKNFIYFHKDEGAKYPNPFFGGQNPLHLGLINLERR
;
A
#
# COMPACT_ATOMS: atom_id res chain seq x y z
N MET A 1 15.21 -10.39 13.54
CA MET A 1 14.37 -10.35 12.33
C MET A 1 13.38 -11.50 12.43
N GLN A 2 12.11 -11.26 12.11
CA GLN A 2 11.05 -12.26 12.28
C GLN A 2 10.94 -13.10 11.00
N ASN A 3 10.90 -14.42 11.15
CA ASN A 3 10.70 -15.36 10.06
C ASN A 3 9.24 -15.84 10.07
N PHE A 4 8.73 -16.23 8.89
CA PHE A 4 7.42 -16.84 8.75
C PHE A 4 7.38 -17.78 7.55
N THR A 5 6.33 -18.59 7.47
CA THR A 5 6.15 -19.60 6.43
C THR A 5 4.78 -19.42 5.79
N ILE A 6 4.72 -19.58 4.47
CA ILE A 6 3.48 -19.67 3.67
C ILE A 6 3.69 -20.81 2.68
N GLY A 7 2.76 -21.76 2.67
CA GLY A 7 2.93 -22.99 1.87
C GLY A 7 4.21 -23.72 2.27
N CYS A 8 5.04 -24.02 1.28
CA CYS A 8 6.36 -24.64 1.47
C CYS A 8 7.52 -23.64 1.59
N ASN A 9 7.27 -22.35 1.42
CA ASN A 9 8.31 -21.32 1.38
C ASN A 9 8.49 -20.64 2.73
N HIS A 10 9.76 -20.43 3.10
CA HIS A 10 10.17 -19.68 4.29
C HIS A 10 10.61 -18.28 3.91
N TYR A 11 10.18 -17.29 4.69
CA TYR A 11 10.39 -15.88 4.45
C TYR A 11 11.02 -15.21 5.68
N GLN A 12 11.82 -14.18 5.44
CA GLN A 12 12.45 -13.37 6.47
C GLN A 12 12.31 -11.89 6.14
N TYR A 13 11.85 -11.11 7.12
CA TYR A 13 11.81 -9.66 6.97
C TYR A 13 13.22 -9.05 6.94
N ILE A 14 13.48 -8.22 5.93
CA ILE A 14 14.68 -7.39 5.79
C ILE A 14 14.32 -5.91 5.85
N TYR A 15 15.24 -5.09 6.35
CA TYR A 15 15.05 -3.65 6.41
C TYR A 15 14.89 -3.03 5.01
N PRO A 16 14.18 -1.89 4.91
CA PRO A 16 14.06 -1.15 3.65
C PRO A 16 15.44 -0.80 3.09
N PRO A 17 15.59 -0.72 1.75
CA PRO A 17 16.79 -0.16 1.17
C PRO A 17 16.84 1.31 1.60
N HIS A 18 17.91 1.78 2.24
CA HIS A 18 18.00 3.15 2.72
C HIS A 18 18.08 4.16 1.55
N LEU A 19 16.92 4.53 1.00
CA LEU A 19 16.79 5.34 -0.21
C LEU A 19 17.05 6.82 0.06
N ARG A 20 17.64 7.50 -0.92
CA ARG A 20 17.89 8.94 -0.95
C ARG A 20 17.04 9.61 -2.00
N LYS A 21 16.89 10.94 -1.89
CA LYS A 21 16.13 11.78 -2.84
C LYS A 21 16.57 11.66 -4.31
N SER A 22 17.83 11.29 -4.55
CA SER A 22 18.39 11.10 -5.90
C SER A 22 18.07 9.73 -6.52
N ASP A 23 17.56 8.79 -5.73
CA ASP A 23 17.35 7.42 -6.17
C ASP A 23 15.99 7.32 -6.85
N ASP A 24 15.92 6.60 -7.98
CA ASP A 24 14.64 6.27 -8.62
C ASP A 24 13.94 5.20 -7.76
N TRP A 25 13.05 5.67 -6.89
CA TRP A 25 12.42 4.85 -5.86
C TRP A 25 11.16 4.14 -6.36
N HIS A 26 10.63 4.52 -7.54
CA HIS A 26 9.42 3.92 -8.11
C HIS A 26 9.64 2.45 -8.51
N ASP A 27 10.84 2.12 -9.01
CA ASP A 27 11.19 0.77 -9.46
C ASP A 27 11.94 -0.07 -8.40
N ALA A 28 12.27 0.52 -7.24
CA ALA A 28 13.13 -0.08 -6.21
C ALA A 28 12.63 -1.43 -5.66
N TYR A 29 11.34 -1.72 -5.82
CA TYR A 29 10.71 -2.97 -5.37
C TYR A 29 10.36 -3.93 -6.52
N ILE A 30 10.51 -3.54 -7.78
CA ILE A 30 10.21 -4.40 -8.94
C ILE A 30 11.11 -5.65 -8.90
N ASP A 31 12.42 -5.45 -8.84
CA ASP A 31 13.38 -6.57 -8.82
C ASP A 31 13.20 -7.44 -7.58
N LYS A 32 12.90 -6.83 -6.42
CA LYS A 32 12.64 -7.56 -5.17
C LYS A 32 11.40 -8.42 -5.27
N ILE A 33 10.31 -7.90 -5.83
CA ILE A 33 9.06 -8.66 -6.00
C ILE A 33 9.29 -9.79 -7.02
N ASN A 34 9.99 -9.52 -8.12
CA ASN A 34 10.36 -10.56 -9.07
C ASN A 34 11.24 -11.65 -8.42
N GLU A 35 12.17 -11.28 -7.54
CA GLU A 35 12.98 -12.24 -6.78
C GLU A 35 12.10 -13.07 -5.83
N ILE A 36 11.21 -12.43 -5.07
CA ILE A 36 10.28 -13.11 -4.13
C ILE A 36 9.46 -14.18 -4.85
N LEU A 37 8.97 -13.89 -6.05
CA LEU A 37 8.09 -14.79 -6.82
C LEU A 37 8.82 -15.96 -7.48
N ASN A 38 10.10 -15.78 -7.82
CA ASN A 38 10.88 -16.79 -8.52
C ASN A 38 11.80 -17.61 -7.59
N ALA A 39 11.90 -17.22 -6.33
CA ALA A 39 12.73 -17.90 -5.35
C ALA A 39 12.01 -19.10 -4.70
N SER A 40 12.80 -20.05 -4.21
CA SER A 40 12.35 -21.10 -3.30
C SER A 40 13.12 -20.98 -2.00
N GLY A 41 12.40 -20.69 -0.92
CA GLY A 41 12.96 -20.41 0.40
C GLY A 41 12.82 -21.59 1.34
N ASN A 42 13.90 -21.99 1.99
CA ASN A 42 13.88 -22.99 3.07
C ASN A 42 14.33 -22.37 4.40
N GLU A 43 14.30 -23.15 5.48
CA GLU A 43 14.66 -22.67 6.83
C GLU A 43 16.07 -22.06 6.91
N ASP A 44 17.04 -22.64 6.19
CA ASP A 44 18.44 -22.19 6.20
C ASP A 44 18.68 -20.98 5.29
N LYS A 45 17.85 -20.82 4.26
CA LYS A 45 17.92 -19.74 3.27
C LYS A 45 16.51 -19.23 2.94
N PRO A 46 15.92 -18.42 3.84
CA PRO A 46 14.60 -17.86 3.62
C PRO A 46 14.62 -16.80 2.52
N ILE A 47 13.48 -16.60 1.86
CA ILE A 47 13.24 -15.51 0.90
C ILE A 47 13.19 -14.20 1.67
N ALA A 48 14.00 -13.24 1.25
CA ALA A 48 14.01 -11.92 1.85
C ALA A 48 12.76 -11.13 1.41
N VAL A 49 11.96 -10.68 2.38
CA VAL A 49 10.80 -9.83 2.14
C VAL A 49 10.93 -8.51 2.87
N PRO A 50 10.39 -7.43 2.32
CA PRO A 50 10.55 -6.11 2.92
C PRO A 50 9.74 -5.96 4.21
N LEU A 51 10.40 -5.46 5.24
CA LEU A 51 9.75 -4.99 6.45
C LEU A 51 9.05 -3.65 6.18
N TYR A 52 7.89 -3.43 6.80
CA TYR A 52 7.29 -2.09 6.83
C TYR A 52 8.30 -1.08 7.39
N PRO A 53 8.50 0.10 6.78
CA PRO A 53 9.40 1.12 7.31
C PRO A 53 8.84 1.70 8.62
N ILE A 54 8.96 0.95 9.72
CA ILE A 54 8.56 1.39 11.05
C ILE A 54 9.53 2.49 11.46
N MET A 55 9.01 3.70 11.60
CA MET A 55 9.79 4.88 11.97
C MET A 55 10.29 4.79 13.41
N TYR A 56 11.54 4.37 13.58
CA TYR A 56 12.32 4.62 14.79
C TYR A 56 13.50 5.57 14.57
N GLN A 57 13.61 6.22 13.40
CA GLN A 57 14.83 6.92 13.01
C GLN A 57 14.73 8.44 12.97
N GLU A 58 15.84 9.06 13.34
CA GLU A 58 16.10 10.51 13.44
C GLU A 58 16.09 11.22 12.08
N ASP A 59 16.15 10.49 10.96
CA ASP A 59 16.12 11.03 9.60
C ASP A 59 14.72 10.91 8.97
N ARG A 60 13.93 11.98 9.09
CA ARG A 60 12.57 12.05 8.53
C ARG A 60 12.52 12.12 7.00
N MET A 61 13.63 12.45 6.33
CA MET A 61 13.64 12.68 4.88
C MET A 61 13.80 11.36 4.10
N SER A 62 14.66 10.45 4.55
CA SER A 62 14.81 9.11 3.95
C SER A 62 13.52 8.30 4.06
N VAL A 63 12.83 8.43 5.20
CA VAL A 63 11.57 7.75 5.51
C VAL A 63 10.48 8.00 4.47
N VAL A 64 10.35 9.21 3.91
CA VAL A 64 9.32 9.48 2.90
C VAL A 64 9.55 8.66 1.64
N PHE A 65 10.80 8.52 1.20
CA PHE A 65 11.16 7.72 0.01
C PHE A 65 11.03 6.23 0.28
N GLU A 66 11.45 5.76 1.45
CA GLU A 66 11.29 4.36 1.84
C GLU A 66 9.81 3.97 1.91
N VAL A 67 8.96 4.79 2.54
CA VAL A 67 7.51 4.56 2.59
C VAL A 67 6.88 4.66 1.20
N GLY A 68 7.29 5.63 0.37
CA GLY A 68 6.84 5.72 -1.03
C GLY A 68 7.14 4.45 -1.82
N SER A 69 8.40 4.00 -1.80
CA SER A 69 8.85 2.79 -2.51
C SER A 69 8.13 1.52 -2.03
N PHE A 70 7.84 1.42 -0.73
CA PHE A 70 7.09 0.33 -0.15
C PHE A 70 5.68 0.24 -0.75
N TRP A 71 4.99 1.38 -0.88
CA TRP A 71 3.63 1.43 -1.43
C TRP A 71 3.57 1.27 -2.94
N GLU A 72 4.58 1.73 -3.68
CA GLU A 72 4.74 1.39 -5.10
C GLU A 72 4.93 -0.13 -5.29
N GLY A 73 5.71 -0.76 -4.40
CA GLY A 73 5.83 -2.21 -4.34
C GLY A 73 4.47 -2.90 -4.14
N ALA A 74 3.59 -2.36 -3.30
CA ALA A 74 2.24 -2.88 -3.14
C ALA A 74 1.38 -2.78 -4.41
N ILE A 75 1.43 -1.65 -5.11
CA ILE A 75 0.73 -1.47 -6.39
C ILE A 75 1.28 -2.39 -7.46
N TYR A 76 2.61 -2.51 -7.58
CA TYR A 76 3.23 -3.44 -8.51
C TYR A 76 2.82 -4.89 -8.22
N TYR A 77 2.77 -5.28 -6.95
CA TYR A 77 2.32 -6.62 -6.55
C TYR A 77 0.87 -6.87 -6.97
N PHE A 78 -0.04 -5.91 -6.79
CA PHE A 78 -1.41 -6.04 -7.32
C PHE A 78 -1.41 -6.28 -8.82
N ASN A 79 -0.71 -5.43 -9.56
CA ASN A 79 -0.72 -5.45 -11.02
C ASN A 79 -0.11 -6.73 -11.59
N LYS A 80 0.95 -7.26 -10.97
CA LYS A 80 1.73 -8.38 -11.52
C LYS A 80 1.41 -9.74 -10.94
N VAL A 81 1.09 -9.80 -9.65
CA VAL A 81 0.90 -11.07 -8.94
C VAL A 81 -0.57 -11.39 -8.80
N LEU A 82 -1.36 -10.41 -8.34
CA LEU A 82 -2.80 -10.59 -8.12
C LEU A 82 -3.63 -10.28 -9.38
N ASN A 83 -2.98 -9.90 -10.48
CA ASN A 83 -3.61 -9.52 -11.75
C ASN A 83 -4.72 -8.46 -11.59
N ALA A 84 -4.54 -7.56 -10.62
CA ALA A 84 -5.46 -6.47 -10.29
C ALA A 84 -4.92 -5.16 -10.84
N THR A 85 -5.19 -4.88 -12.11
CA THR A 85 -4.55 -3.79 -12.87
C THR A 85 -5.33 -2.46 -12.91
N THR A 86 -6.56 -2.43 -12.39
CA THR A 86 -7.38 -1.22 -12.26
C THR A 86 -7.59 -0.87 -10.80
N ILE A 87 -7.94 0.39 -10.49
CA ILE A 87 -8.22 0.82 -9.12
C ILE A 87 -9.34 -0.01 -8.50
N GLU A 88 -10.39 -0.31 -9.26
CA GLU A 88 -11.50 -1.16 -8.81
C GLU A 88 -11.03 -2.58 -8.48
N ALA A 89 -10.24 -3.19 -9.37
CA ALA A 89 -9.71 -4.54 -9.14
C ALA A 89 -8.76 -4.57 -7.92
N GLN A 90 -7.94 -3.54 -7.75
CA GLN A 90 -7.06 -3.38 -6.58
C GLN A 90 -7.88 -3.26 -5.29
N LEU A 91 -8.95 -2.47 -5.29
CA LEU A 91 -9.86 -2.35 -4.15
C LEU A 91 -10.55 -3.68 -3.84
N THR A 92 -11.05 -4.39 -4.85
CA THR A 92 -11.63 -5.73 -4.67
C THR A 92 -10.61 -6.71 -4.08
N ALA A 93 -9.36 -6.68 -4.56
CA ALA A 93 -8.30 -7.51 -4.01
C ALA A 93 -7.98 -7.18 -2.55
N ILE A 94 -7.92 -5.88 -2.17
CA ILE A 94 -7.76 -5.46 -0.78
C ILE A 94 -8.93 -5.98 0.08
N GLU A 95 -10.16 -5.80 -0.39
CA GLU A 95 -11.37 -6.21 0.34
C GLU A 95 -11.38 -7.71 0.56
N HIS A 96 -11.11 -8.50 -0.49
CA HIS A 96 -11.00 -9.95 -0.39
C HIS A 96 -9.91 -10.37 0.62
N CYS A 97 -8.71 -9.82 0.50
CA CYS A 97 -7.61 -10.08 1.42
C CYS A 97 -7.98 -9.79 2.88
N LEU A 98 -8.70 -8.69 3.15
CA LEU A 98 -9.03 -8.29 4.53
C LEU A 98 -10.22 -9.04 5.14
N SER A 99 -11.12 -9.62 4.34
CA SER A 99 -12.35 -10.24 4.84
C SER A 99 -12.46 -11.75 4.62
N SER A 100 -11.63 -12.34 3.76
CA SER A 100 -11.72 -13.75 3.41
C SER A 100 -10.90 -14.62 4.37
N ASP A 101 -11.49 -15.74 4.80
CA ASP A 101 -10.79 -16.80 5.53
C ASP A 101 -10.03 -17.75 4.58
N GLN A 102 -10.25 -17.62 3.27
CA GLN A 102 -9.67 -18.48 2.23
C GLN A 102 -8.80 -17.64 1.29
N LEU A 103 -7.55 -17.44 1.68
CA LEU A 103 -6.57 -16.69 0.91
C LEU A 103 -5.61 -17.64 0.19
N SER A 104 -5.31 -17.35 -1.07
CA SER A 104 -4.18 -17.96 -1.80
C SER A 104 -2.85 -17.64 -1.11
N GLU A 105 -1.80 -18.39 -1.44
CA GLU A 105 -0.46 -18.15 -0.87
C GLU A 105 0.04 -16.73 -1.22
N GLU A 106 -0.26 -16.26 -2.43
CA GLU A 106 0.09 -14.93 -2.93
C GLU A 106 -0.64 -13.82 -2.16
N GLU A 107 -1.91 -14.02 -1.82
CA GLU A 107 -2.70 -13.07 -1.01
C GLU A 107 -2.27 -13.07 0.46
N GLN A 108 -1.97 -14.25 1.01
CA GLN A 108 -1.39 -14.35 2.34
C GLN A 108 -0.05 -13.62 2.40
N LEU A 109 0.79 -13.78 1.39
CA LEU A 109 2.09 -13.11 1.32
C LEU A 109 1.90 -11.61 1.20
N PHE A 110 1.00 -11.14 0.33
CA PHE A 110 0.64 -9.73 0.22
C PHE A 110 0.26 -9.12 1.58
N LEU A 111 -0.64 -9.77 2.32
CA LEU A 111 -1.07 -9.28 3.64
C LEU A 111 0.05 -9.32 4.68
N ARG A 112 0.87 -10.37 4.69
CA ARG A 112 2.01 -10.47 5.60
C ARG A 112 2.92 -9.28 5.43
N ILE A 113 3.26 -8.92 4.21
CA ILE A 113 4.21 -7.87 3.95
C ILE A 113 3.56 -6.48 4.11
N TRP A 114 2.46 -6.21 3.39
CA TRP A 114 1.87 -4.88 3.23
C TRP A 114 0.79 -4.51 4.25
N ASN A 115 0.36 -5.47 5.08
CA ASN A 115 -0.54 -5.22 6.21
C ASN A 115 0.04 -5.69 7.55
N SER A 116 1.37 -5.89 7.63
CA SER A 116 2.08 -6.36 8.84
C SER A 116 1.76 -5.59 10.14
N HIS A 117 1.35 -4.33 10.04
CA HIS A 117 1.02 -3.42 11.14
C HIS A 117 -0.39 -2.81 10.98
N GLY A 118 -1.26 -3.40 10.17
CA GLY A 118 -2.61 -2.85 9.92
C GLY A 118 -2.62 -1.59 9.04
N GLN A 119 -1.54 -1.31 8.31
CA GLN A 119 -1.35 -0.10 7.51
C GLN A 119 -2.04 -0.12 6.15
N LEU A 120 -2.53 -1.27 5.67
CA LEU A 120 -3.14 -1.39 4.33
C LEU A 120 -4.37 -0.50 4.16
N LYS A 121 -5.07 -0.20 5.25
CA LYS A 121 -6.20 0.74 5.28
C LYS A 121 -5.87 2.12 4.69
N PHE A 122 -4.62 2.60 4.81
CA PHE A 122 -4.21 3.88 4.25
C PHE A 122 -4.11 3.81 2.72
N LEU A 123 -3.63 2.70 2.16
CA LEU A 123 -3.66 2.47 0.71
C LEU A 123 -5.09 2.31 0.19
N LYS A 124 -5.95 1.58 0.92
CA LYS A 124 -7.39 1.47 0.59
C LYS A 124 -8.04 2.84 0.47
N ALA A 125 -7.86 3.70 1.48
CA ALA A 125 -8.41 5.05 1.50
C ALA A 125 -7.91 5.88 0.30
N PHE A 126 -6.62 5.75 -0.01
CA PHE A 126 -6.01 6.40 -1.17
C PHE A 126 -6.65 5.96 -2.49
N LEU A 127 -6.83 4.66 -2.69
CA LEU A 127 -7.44 4.10 -3.90
C LEU A 127 -8.91 4.50 -4.04
N ILE A 128 -9.68 4.55 -2.95
CA ILE A 128 -11.07 5.05 -2.98
C ILE A 128 -11.09 6.51 -3.44
N ARG A 129 -10.23 7.38 -2.90
CA ARG A 129 -10.15 8.78 -3.36
C ARG A 129 -9.78 8.87 -4.84
N ALA A 130 -8.84 8.04 -5.30
CA ALA A 130 -8.43 8.01 -6.70
C ALA A 130 -9.56 7.54 -7.62
N LEU A 131 -10.33 6.53 -7.22
CA LEU A 131 -11.50 6.01 -7.94
C LEU A 131 -12.53 7.11 -8.21
N PHE A 132 -12.82 7.94 -7.20
CA PHE A 132 -13.84 9.00 -7.27
C PHE A 132 -13.29 10.37 -7.69
N ALA A 133 -12.02 10.48 -8.08
CA ALA A 133 -11.38 11.77 -8.34
C ALA A 133 -12.01 12.57 -9.50
N ASN A 134 -12.65 11.88 -10.46
CA ASN A 134 -13.29 12.49 -11.62
C ASN A 134 -14.83 12.39 -11.58
N ASP A 135 -15.41 11.92 -10.47
CA ASP A 135 -16.87 11.86 -10.32
C ASP A 135 -17.41 13.27 -9.99
N GLU A 136 -18.28 13.80 -10.84
CA GLU A 136 -18.83 15.16 -10.69
C GLU A 136 -19.57 15.36 -9.35
N ARG A 137 -20.12 14.29 -8.78
CA ARG A 137 -20.81 14.32 -7.47
C ARG A 137 -19.82 14.43 -6.31
N CYS A 138 -18.56 14.11 -6.55
CA CYS A 138 -17.50 14.03 -5.54
C CYS A 138 -16.66 15.30 -5.42
N GLY A 139 -16.77 16.23 -6.38
CA GLY A 139 -16.10 17.52 -6.33
C GLY A 139 -14.59 17.40 -6.11
N ASN A 140 -14.03 18.30 -5.30
CA ASN A 140 -12.59 18.37 -5.01
C ASN A 140 -12.14 17.27 -4.03
N SER A 141 -11.90 16.05 -4.54
CA SER A 141 -11.55 14.90 -3.69
C SER A 141 -10.25 15.06 -2.87
N TRP A 142 -9.39 16.01 -3.23
CA TRP A 142 -8.17 16.33 -2.46
C TRP A 142 -8.47 16.96 -1.09
N GLU A 143 -9.63 17.61 -0.92
CA GLU A 143 -10.04 18.23 0.35
C GLU A 143 -10.35 17.18 1.43
N TRP A 144 -10.68 15.94 1.02
CA TRP A 144 -11.08 14.85 1.91
C TRP A 144 -9.97 14.42 2.87
N ASN A 145 -8.71 14.75 2.57
CA ASN A 145 -7.56 14.44 3.44
C ASN A 145 -7.62 15.18 4.78
N TYR A 146 -8.35 16.28 4.83
CA TYR A 146 -8.34 17.23 5.94
C TYR A 146 -9.68 17.31 6.66
N ASP A 147 -10.77 16.95 5.98
CA ASP A 147 -12.11 17.15 6.48
C ASP A 147 -13.05 16.06 5.96
N GLU A 148 -13.46 15.16 6.87
CA GLU A 148 -14.41 14.08 6.56
C GLU A 148 -15.79 14.59 6.11
N SER A 149 -16.16 15.82 6.46
CA SER A 149 -17.46 16.41 6.08
C SER A 149 -17.53 16.73 4.58
N LYS A 150 -16.38 16.76 3.90
CA LYS A 150 -16.27 16.98 2.45
C LYS A 150 -16.52 15.72 1.62
N VAL A 151 -16.53 14.55 2.25
CA VAL A 151 -16.82 13.28 1.58
C VAL A 151 -18.33 13.19 1.34
N PRO A 152 -18.80 13.05 0.07
CA PRO A 152 -20.22 12.92 -0.22
C PRO A 152 -20.82 11.67 0.41
N MET A 153 -22.02 11.80 0.98
CA MET A 153 -22.79 10.69 1.53
C MET A 153 -23.83 10.17 0.55
N GLY A 154 -24.18 8.89 0.68
CA GLY A 154 -25.25 8.25 -0.10
C GLY A 154 -24.93 8.03 -1.58
N VAL A 155 -23.67 8.23 -1.98
CA VAL A 155 -23.18 8.00 -3.36
C VAL A 155 -22.70 6.56 -3.53
N ASP A 156 -21.88 6.07 -2.60
CA ASP A 156 -21.28 4.73 -2.62
C ASP A 156 -20.86 4.30 -1.20
N GLU A 157 -20.92 3.00 -0.91
CA GLU A 157 -20.51 2.43 0.38
C GLU A 157 -19.02 2.67 0.71
N LYS A 158 -18.16 2.77 -0.31
CA LYS A 158 -16.73 3.02 -0.17
C LYS A 158 -16.47 4.44 0.32
N LEU A 159 -17.32 5.40 -0.06
CA LEU A 159 -17.25 6.77 0.43
C LEU A 159 -17.70 6.86 1.89
N GLU A 160 -18.70 6.08 2.30
CA GLU A 160 -19.10 5.98 3.72
C GLU A 160 -17.98 5.34 4.57
N TRP A 161 -17.35 4.27 4.05
CA TRP A 161 -16.17 3.71 4.69
C TRP A 161 -15.03 4.73 4.80
N LEU A 162 -14.75 5.46 3.72
CA LEU A 162 -13.69 6.47 3.67
C LEU A 162 -13.92 7.59 4.68
N LYS A 163 -15.16 8.07 4.79
CA LYS A 163 -15.55 9.09 5.77
C LYS A 163 -15.25 8.64 7.20
N ASN A 164 -15.65 7.42 7.56
CA ASN A 164 -15.35 6.84 8.87
C ASN A 164 -13.84 6.68 9.08
N PHE A 165 -13.12 6.20 8.07
CA PHE A 165 -11.67 6.08 8.11
C PHE A 165 -10.99 7.43 8.42
N ILE A 166 -11.38 8.50 7.74
CA ILE A 166 -10.83 9.84 7.98
C ILE A 166 -11.12 10.29 9.41
N TYR A 167 -12.37 10.14 9.87
CA TYR A 167 -12.78 10.52 11.21
C TYR A 167 -11.91 9.86 12.30
N PHE A 168 -11.64 8.56 12.17
CA PHE A 168 -10.85 7.81 13.16
C PHE A 168 -9.34 7.96 13.03
N HIS A 169 -8.82 8.23 11.83
CA HIS A 169 -7.38 8.16 11.55
C HIS A 169 -6.73 9.50 11.17
N LYS A 170 -7.46 10.63 11.11
CA LYS A 170 -6.87 11.93 10.76
C LYS A 170 -5.68 12.34 11.64
N ASP A 171 -5.76 12.11 12.93
CA ASP A 171 -4.70 12.45 13.88
C ASP A 171 -3.51 11.48 13.82
N GLU A 172 -3.74 10.22 13.43
CA GLU A 172 -2.69 9.22 13.19
C GLU A 172 -1.98 9.47 11.87
N GLY A 173 -2.74 9.78 10.83
CA GLY A 173 -2.26 10.06 9.48
C GLY A 173 -1.36 11.28 9.38
N ALA A 174 -1.53 12.26 10.28
CA ALA A 174 -0.67 13.44 10.36
C ALA A 174 0.72 13.14 10.96
N LYS A 175 0.89 12.02 11.67
CA LYS A 175 2.15 11.70 12.38
C LYS A 175 3.21 11.11 11.47
N TYR A 176 2.79 10.43 10.40
CA TYR A 176 3.61 9.49 9.65
C TYR A 176 3.29 9.54 8.15
N PRO A 177 4.28 9.58 7.24
CA PRO A 177 4.01 9.48 5.81
C PRO A 177 3.19 8.23 5.50
N ASN A 178 2.14 8.40 4.70
CA ASN A 178 1.27 7.31 4.25
C ASN A 178 0.59 7.69 2.93
N PRO A 179 -0.02 6.73 2.20
CA PRO A 179 -0.60 7.00 0.90
C PRO A 179 -1.73 8.02 0.93
N PHE A 180 -2.49 8.12 2.03
CA PHE A 180 -3.71 8.93 2.06
C PHE A 180 -3.45 10.35 2.59
N PHE A 181 -2.93 10.46 3.81
CA PHE A 181 -2.67 11.72 4.49
C PHE A 181 -1.28 12.25 4.08
N GLY A 182 -1.28 13.15 3.10
CA GLY A 182 -0.07 13.78 2.54
C GLY A 182 -0.33 15.01 1.66
N GLY A 183 -1.56 15.55 1.70
CA GLY A 183 -1.97 16.71 0.91
C GLY A 183 -2.07 16.46 -0.60
N GLN A 184 -1.76 17.47 -1.42
CA GLN A 184 -1.72 17.36 -2.89
C GLN A 184 -0.54 16.55 -3.42
N ASN A 185 0.35 16.09 -2.53
CA ASN A 185 1.49 15.26 -2.88
C ASN A 185 1.51 13.94 -2.08
N PRO A 186 0.45 13.10 -2.20
CA PRO A 186 0.40 11.78 -1.57
C PRO A 186 1.35 10.84 -2.32
N LEU A 187 2.58 10.68 -1.81
CA LEU A 187 3.60 9.71 -2.26
C LEU A 187 3.60 9.43 -3.78
N HIS A 188 3.40 10.42 -4.67
CA HIS A 188 3.27 10.31 -6.13
C HIS A 188 3.23 8.87 -6.70
N LEU A 189 2.19 8.08 -6.35
CA LEU A 189 2.19 6.65 -6.66
C LEU A 189 1.97 6.46 -8.17
N GLY A 190 3.05 6.40 -8.93
CA GLY A 190 3.08 6.49 -10.39
C GLY A 190 2.59 5.23 -11.09
N LEU A 191 2.56 4.08 -10.40
CA LEU A 191 2.17 2.79 -10.98
C LEU A 191 0.66 2.49 -10.96
N ILE A 192 -0.16 3.42 -10.47
CA ILE A 192 -1.62 3.22 -10.31
C ILE A 192 -2.33 3.02 -11.66
N ASN A 193 -1.84 3.66 -12.72
CA ASN A 193 -2.43 3.59 -14.05
C ASN A 193 -1.39 3.13 -15.07
N LEU A 194 -1.31 1.83 -15.31
CA LEU A 194 -0.51 1.27 -16.40
C LEU A 194 -1.13 1.51 -17.80
N GLU A 195 -2.36 2.03 -17.88
CA GLU A 195 -3.01 2.40 -19.17
C GLU A 195 -2.45 3.69 -19.80
N ARG A 196 -1.51 4.39 -19.15
CA ARG A 196 -0.83 5.56 -19.71
C ARG A 196 0.67 5.30 -19.92
N ARG A 197 1.01 4.39 -20.83
CA ARG A 197 2.26 4.43 -21.60
C ARG A 197 1.98 4.10 -23.06
#